data_AF-A0A964UW05-F1
#
_entry.id   AF-A0A964UW05-F1
#
_cell.length_a   1.000
_cell.length_b   1.000
_cell.length_c   1.000
_cell.angle_alpha   90.00
_cell.angle_beta   90.00
_cell.angle_gamma   90.00
#
_symmetry.space_group_name_H-M   'P 1'
#
loop_
_entity.id
_entity.type
_entity.pdbx_description
1 polymer ?
#
loop_
_entity_poly.entity_id
_entity_poly.type
_entity_poly.pdbx_seq_one_letter_code
_entity_poly.pdbx_strand_id
1 'polypeptide(L)'
;PEAAALAARLTAEVAREEAEAPTPAPVGVGPDDSLWDDGQLPLFPLQPPRSGRELLTDHVLAMICCAAIDTAGAAPGLDWLDGPTLLVSGERAVDLAPRVHSLVEDGDPEPLRDWLTGLGVRPEKPVRLV
;
A
#
# COMPACT_ATOMS: atom_id res chain seq x y z
N PRO A 1 -28.64 2.05 -20.72
CA PRO A 1 -28.68 0.90 -21.65
C PRO A 1 -27.28 0.47 -22.09
N GLU A 2 -26.42 1.40 -22.46
CA GLU A 2 -25.02 1.13 -22.88
C GLU A 2 -24.14 0.59 -21.76
N ALA A 3 -24.25 1.13 -20.54
CA ALA A 3 -23.51 0.62 -19.38
C ALA A 3 -23.88 -0.83 -19.03
N ALA A 4 -25.16 -1.20 -19.16
CA ALA A 4 -25.61 -2.57 -18.93
C ALA A 4 -25.10 -3.53 -20.02
N ALA A 5 -25.04 -3.07 -21.28
CA ALA A 5 -24.49 -3.85 -22.37
C ALA A 5 -22.97 -4.05 -22.23
N LEU A 6 -22.25 -3.02 -21.75
CA LEU A 6 -20.81 -3.13 -21.47
C LEU A 6 -20.53 -4.09 -20.31
N ALA A 7 -21.28 -3.98 -19.21
CA ALA A 7 -21.16 -4.88 -18.07
C ALA A 7 -21.40 -6.34 -18.50
N ALA A 8 -22.45 -6.59 -19.29
CA ALA A 8 -22.74 -7.93 -19.81
C ALA A 8 -21.62 -8.49 -20.69
N ARG A 9 -20.96 -7.64 -21.50
CA ARG A 9 -19.81 -8.05 -22.33
C ARG A 9 -18.59 -8.39 -21.48
N LEU A 10 -18.29 -7.60 -20.45
CA LEU A 10 -17.19 -7.88 -19.53
C LEU A 10 -17.43 -9.19 -18.76
N THR A 11 -18.64 -9.40 -18.24
CA THR A 11 -18.99 -10.66 -17.57
C THR A 11 -18.86 -11.86 -18.51
N ALA A 12 -19.24 -11.71 -19.78
CA ALA A 12 -19.07 -12.77 -20.77
C ALA A 12 -17.60 -13.06 -21.10
N GLU A 13 -16.73 -12.04 -21.07
CA GLU A 13 -15.30 -12.21 -21.28
C GLU A 13 -14.63 -12.93 -20.10
N VAL A 14 -14.92 -12.48 -18.87
CA VAL A 14 -14.44 -13.13 -17.64
C VAL A 14 -14.87 -14.59 -17.58
N ALA A 15 -16.13 -14.89 -17.92
CA ALA A 15 -16.62 -16.27 -17.92
C ALA A 15 -15.94 -17.16 -18.98
N ARG A 16 -15.47 -16.60 -20.11
CA ARG A 16 -14.67 -17.36 -21.07
C ARG A 16 -13.26 -17.63 -20.55
N GLU A 17 -12.62 -16.62 -19.98
CA GLU A 17 -11.28 -16.76 -19.39
C GLU A 17 -11.30 -17.78 -18.23
N GLU A 18 -12.31 -17.75 -17.36
CA GLU A 18 -12.47 -18.74 -16.29
C GLU A 18 -12.74 -20.16 -16.80
N ALA A 19 -13.43 -20.29 -17.94
CA ALA A 19 -13.69 -21.58 -18.57
C ALA A 19 -12.47 -22.13 -19.33
N GLU A 20 -11.61 -21.25 -19.84
CA GLU A 20 -10.36 -21.59 -20.52
C GLU A 20 -9.18 -21.71 -19.55
N ALA A 21 -9.36 -21.24 -18.31
CA ALA A 21 -8.39 -21.41 -17.24
C ALA A 21 -8.09 -22.90 -17.06
N PRO A 22 -6.81 -23.31 -17.11
CA PRO A 22 -6.45 -24.70 -16.89
C PRO A 22 -6.93 -25.13 -15.52
N THR A 23 -7.53 -26.33 -15.45
CA THR A 23 -7.83 -26.96 -14.17
C THR A 23 -6.52 -27.06 -13.39
N PRO A 24 -6.44 -26.60 -12.12
CA PRO A 24 -5.23 -26.75 -11.34
C PRO A 24 -4.88 -28.24 -11.33
N ALA A 25 -3.72 -28.57 -11.89
CA ALA A 25 -3.29 -29.95 -12.00
C ALA A 25 -3.19 -30.56 -10.59
N PRO A 26 -3.61 -31.81 -10.39
CA PRO A 26 -3.26 -32.51 -9.17
C PRO A 26 -1.73 -32.61 -9.12
N VAL A 27 -1.13 -32.07 -8.06
CA VAL A 27 0.32 -32.03 -7.88
C VAL A 27 0.86 -33.46 -7.92
N GLY A 28 1.79 -33.75 -8.85
CA GLY A 28 2.17 -35.13 -9.15
C GLY A 28 3.37 -35.32 -10.09
N VAL A 29 4.57 -35.26 -9.51
CA VAL A 29 5.80 -36.06 -9.66
C VAL A 29 6.33 -36.31 -11.07
N GLY A 30 7.04 -35.31 -11.59
CA GLY A 30 8.13 -35.45 -12.58
C GLY A 30 9.52 -35.32 -11.94
N PRO A 31 10.64 -35.60 -12.64
CA PRO A 31 11.98 -35.47 -12.05
C PRO A 31 12.37 -34.02 -11.69
N ASP A 32 11.74 -33.03 -12.34
CA ASP A 32 11.80 -31.59 -11.96
C ASP A 32 10.85 -31.23 -10.80
N ASP A 33 9.96 -32.14 -10.39
CA ASP A 33 9.07 -32.00 -9.22
C ASP A 33 9.84 -32.15 -7.90
N SER A 34 11.11 -32.57 -7.97
CA SER A 34 12.04 -32.61 -6.84
C SER A 34 12.51 -31.22 -6.38
N LEU A 35 12.33 -30.17 -7.20
CA LEU A 35 12.64 -28.78 -6.82
C LEU A 35 11.48 -28.09 -6.09
N TRP A 36 10.29 -28.67 -6.16
CA TRP A 36 9.04 -28.15 -5.58
C TRP A 36 8.55 -29.13 -4.51
N ASP A 37 9.47 -29.60 -3.65
CA ASP A 37 9.12 -30.38 -2.46
C ASP A 37 8.16 -29.54 -1.60
N ASP A 38 6.86 -29.83 -1.74
CA ASP A 38 5.71 -29.27 -1.01
C ASP A 38 5.79 -29.46 0.51
N GLY A 39 6.89 -30.01 1.03
CA GLY A 39 7.16 -30.19 2.46
C GLY A 39 8.21 -29.26 3.07
N GLN A 40 8.95 -28.45 2.30
CA GLN A 40 10.11 -27.71 2.83
C GLN A 40 10.20 -26.26 2.36
N LEU A 41 9.13 -25.49 2.50
CA LEU A 41 9.32 -24.05 2.70
C LEU A 41 10.07 -23.87 4.03
N PRO A 42 11.19 -23.12 4.06
CA PRO A 42 11.88 -22.88 5.32
C PRO A 42 10.87 -22.33 6.33
N LEU A 43 10.75 -22.99 7.50
CA LEU A 43 9.85 -22.59 8.59
C LEU A 43 10.25 -21.25 9.25
N PHE A 44 11.13 -20.50 8.60
CA PHE A 44 11.62 -19.20 9.02
C PHE A 44 10.97 -18.13 8.14
N PRO A 45 10.58 -17.00 8.72
CA PRO A 45 9.92 -15.96 7.95
C PRO A 45 10.86 -15.50 6.82
N LEU A 46 10.34 -15.51 5.58
CA LEU A 46 11.08 -15.09 4.38
C LEU A 46 11.54 -13.64 4.45
N GLN A 47 10.87 -12.84 5.29
CA GLN A 47 11.28 -11.49 5.65
C GLN A 47 11.72 -11.47 7.12
N PRO A 48 12.79 -10.73 7.46
CA PRO A 48 13.12 -10.49 8.85
C PRO A 48 11.92 -9.86 9.57
N PRO A 49 11.75 -10.13 10.88
CA PRO A 49 10.70 -9.50 11.67
C PRO A 49 10.83 -7.98 11.58
N ARG A 50 9.71 -7.30 11.33
CA ARG A 50 9.72 -5.85 11.22
C ARG A 50 10.14 -5.21 12.53
N SER A 51 11.01 -4.22 12.44
CA SER A 51 11.48 -3.49 13.62
C SER A 51 10.37 -2.59 14.17
N GLY A 52 10.46 -2.24 15.46
CA GLY A 52 9.54 -1.27 16.05
C GLY A 52 9.59 0.09 15.35
N ARG A 53 10.74 0.48 14.78
CA ARG A 53 10.93 1.72 14.02
C ARG A 53 10.20 1.67 12.69
N GLU A 54 10.27 0.55 11.98
CA GLU A 54 9.51 0.34 10.74
C GLU A 54 8.00 0.42 10.99
N LEU A 55 7.52 -0.21 12.05
CA LEU A 55 6.11 -0.13 12.43
C LEU A 55 5.71 1.30 12.79
N LEU A 56 6.57 2.05 13.49
CA LEU A 56 6.30 3.45 13.82
C LEU A 56 6.23 4.33 12.57
N THR A 57 7.14 4.15 11.62
CA THR A 57 7.12 4.84 10.32
C THR A 57 5.80 4.61 9.57
N ASP A 58 5.35 3.35 9.49
CA ASP A 58 4.07 3.01 8.85
C ASP A 58 2.88 3.70 9.52
N HIS A 59 2.84 3.70 10.86
CA HIS A 59 1.75 4.32 11.61
C HIS A 59 1.75 5.85 11.46
N VAL A 60 2.92 6.48 11.47
CA VAL A 60 3.05 7.92 11.25
C VAL A 60 2.60 8.29 9.83
N LEU A 61 3.03 7.53 8.81
CA LEU A 61 2.57 7.73 7.44
C LEU A 61 1.05 7.60 7.32
N ALA A 62 0.46 6.56 7.93
CA ALA A 62 -0.98 6.36 7.93
C ALA A 62 -1.72 7.54 8.59
N MET A 63 -1.28 7.99 9.77
CA MET A 63 -1.88 9.14 10.46
C MET A 63 -1.78 10.43 9.65
N ILE A 64 -0.63 10.67 9.00
CA ILE A 64 -0.43 11.84 8.12
C ILE A 64 -1.39 11.79 6.94
N CYS A 65 -1.52 10.64 6.28
CA CYS A 65 -2.46 10.46 5.18
C CYS A 65 -3.90 10.75 5.62
N CYS A 66 -4.34 10.21 6.75
CA CYS A 66 -5.67 10.50 7.31
C CYS A 66 -5.86 12.00 7.57
N ALA A 67 -4.91 12.64 8.27
CA ALA A 67 -4.98 14.06 8.59
C ALA A 67 -5.00 14.94 7.33
N ALA A 68 -4.20 14.61 6.33
CA ALA A 68 -4.11 15.36 5.08
C ALA A 68 -5.40 15.24 4.25
N ILE A 69 -6.00 14.04 4.19
CA ILE A 69 -7.32 13.84 3.57
C ILE A 69 -8.38 14.66 4.30
N ASP A 70 -8.38 14.63 5.63
CA ASP A 70 -9.41 15.26 6.47
C ASP A 70 -9.35 16.80 6.54
N THR A 71 -8.19 17.39 6.27
CA THR A 71 -7.94 18.82 6.55
C THR A 71 -7.35 19.60 5.38
N ALA A 72 -6.62 18.94 4.49
CA ALA A 72 -5.95 19.58 3.34
C ALA A 72 -6.54 19.16 1.98
N GLY A 73 -7.59 18.31 1.96
CA GLY A 73 -8.18 17.83 0.71
C GLY A 73 -7.23 16.96 -0.11
N ALA A 74 -6.25 16.33 0.55
CA ALA A 74 -5.36 15.39 -0.10
C ALA A 74 -6.12 14.12 -0.50
N ALA A 75 -5.55 13.36 -1.44
CA ALA A 75 -6.06 12.07 -1.87
C ALA A 75 -5.00 10.98 -1.73
N PRO A 76 -5.38 9.74 -1.41
CA PRO A 76 -4.46 8.61 -1.47
C PRO A 76 -4.08 8.31 -2.92
N GLY A 77 -2.84 7.94 -3.13
CA GLY A 77 -2.29 7.47 -4.40
C GLY A 77 -1.45 6.21 -4.20
N LEU A 78 -1.09 5.57 -5.30
CA LEU A 78 -0.19 4.41 -5.33
C LEU A 78 0.76 4.57 -6.50
N ASP A 79 2.06 4.54 -6.20
CA ASP A 79 3.15 4.47 -7.15
C ASP A 79 3.73 3.05 -7.12
N TRP A 80 4.07 2.49 -8.28
CA TRP A 80 4.56 1.11 -8.36
C TRP A 80 6.02 0.97 -7.89
N LEU A 81 6.79 2.06 -7.94
CA LEU A 81 8.19 2.09 -7.49
C LEU A 81 8.27 2.52 -6.04
N ASP A 82 7.50 3.54 -5.67
CA ASP A 82 7.57 4.18 -4.35
C ASP A 82 6.48 3.69 -3.37
N GLY A 83 5.50 2.92 -3.84
CA GLY A 83 4.40 2.42 -3.02
C GLY A 83 3.34 3.50 -2.74
N PRO A 84 2.69 3.50 -1.57
CA PRO A 84 1.61 4.45 -1.27
C PRO A 84 2.11 5.91 -1.32
N THR A 85 1.34 6.77 -1.98
CA THR A 85 1.67 8.20 -2.14
C THR A 85 0.54 9.09 -1.67
N LEU A 86 0.88 10.32 -1.30
CA LEU A 86 -0.11 11.36 -0.99
C LEU A 86 -0.20 12.32 -2.17
N LEU A 87 -1.41 12.58 -2.65
CA LEU A 87 -1.67 13.56 -3.70
C LEU A 87 -2.25 14.83 -3.09
N VAL A 88 -1.61 15.97 -3.31
CA VAL A 88 -2.10 17.28 -2.90
C VAL A 88 -2.38 18.08 -4.17
N SER A 89 -3.62 18.54 -4.34
CA SER A 89 -4.06 19.21 -5.56
C SER A 89 -3.85 18.39 -6.85
N GLY A 90 -3.88 17.06 -6.74
CA GLY A 90 -3.65 16.14 -7.86
C GLY A 90 -2.18 15.89 -8.19
N GLU A 91 -1.25 16.53 -7.49
CA GLU A 91 0.19 16.32 -7.65
C GLU A 91 0.75 15.51 -6.48
N ARG A 92 1.77 14.71 -6.74
CA ARG A 92 2.41 13.92 -5.70
C ARG A 92 3.15 14.82 -4.72
N ALA A 93 2.82 14.68 -3.44
CA ALA A 93 3.54 15.32 -2.36
C ALA A 93 4.90 14.63 -2.17
N VAL A 94 5.96 15.28 -2.64
CA VAL A 94 7.34 14.82 -2.48
C VAL A 94 7.86 15.11 -1.08
N ASP A 95 8.97 14.46 -0.70
CA ASP A 95 9.71 14.68 0.55
C ASP A 95 9.01 14.28 1.86
N LEU A 96 7.89 13.55 1.81
CA LEU A 96 7.25 13.02 3.02
C LEU A 96 8.15 11.99 3.74
N ALA A 97 8.65 11.00 2.99
CA ALA A 97 9.47 9.91 3.54
C ALA A 97 10.72 10.40 4.33
N PRO A 98 11.57 11.30 3.80
CA PRO A 98 12.73 11.78 4.57
C PRO A 98 12.35 12.55 5.85
N ARG A 99 11.18 13.20 5.88
CA ARG A 99 10.70 13.93 7.09
C ARG A 99 10.16 12.99 8.16
N VAL A 100 9.45 11.94 7.75
CA VAL A 100 9.04 10.87 8.68
C VAL A 100 10.27 10.15 9.23
N HIS A 101 11.28 9.91 8.39
CA HIS A 101 12.54 9.33 8.83
C HIS A 101 13.23 10.22 9.88
N SER A 102 13.33 11.55 9.67
CA SER A 102 13.90 12.46 10.67
C SER A 102 13.15 12.42 12.01
N LEU A 103 11.82 12.36 11.99
CA LEU A 103 11.02 12.19 13.20
C LEU A 103 11.30 10.85 13.90
N VAL A 104 11.31 9.76 13.14
CA VAL A 104 11.40 8.42 13.71
C VAL A 104 12.82 8.13 14.17
N GLU A 105 13.82 8.42 13.34
CA GLU A 105 15.25 8.15 13.55
C GLU A 105 15.92 9.12 14.49
N ASP A 106 15.78 10.43 14.22
CA ASP A 106 16.48 11.47 14.97
C ASP A 106 15.63 12.05 16.11
N GLY A 107 14.34 11.70 16.16
CA GLY A 107 13.40 12.25 17.13
C GLY A 107 13.04 13.71 16.85
N ASP A 108 13.37 14.24 15.66
CA ASP A 108 13.14 15.64 15.29
C ASP A 108 11.79 15.81 14.56
N PRO A 109 10.78 16.42 15.20
CA PRO A 109 9.49 16.63 14.59
C PRO A 109 9.44 17.88 13.69
N GLU A 110 10.40 18.79 13.78
CA GLU A 110 10.31 20.13 13.19
C GLU A 110 10.18 20.09 11.64
N PRO A 111 11.01 19.32 10.91
CA PRO A 111 10.91 19.24 9.44
C PRO A 111 9.56 18.71 8.96
N LEU A 112 8.96 17.80 9.72
CA LEU A 112 7.65 17.25 9.39
C LEU A 112 6.53 18.24 9.69
N ARG A 113 6.57 18.90 10.86
CA ARG A 113 5.53 19.87 11.27
C ARG A 113 5.47 21.07 10.34
N ASP A 114 6.62 21.58 9.91
CA ASP A 114 6.69 22.71 8.97
C ASP A 114 6.10 22.33 7.61
N TRP A 115 6.42 21.13 7.12
CA TRP A 115 5.89 20.63 5.85
C TRP A 115 4.37 20.43 5.89
N LEU A 116 3.86 19.79 6.96
CA LEU A 116 2.42 19.59 7.15
C LEU A 116 1.67 20.92 7.23
N THR A 117 2.22 21.89 7.96
CA THR A 117 1.64 23.24 8.06
C THR A 117 1.64 23.96 6.71
N GLY A 118 2.72 23.83 5.94
CA GLY A 118 2.81 24.37 4.58
C GLY A 118 1.78 23.77 3.61
N LEU A 119 1.41 22.50 3.81
CA LEU A 119 0.33 21.84 3.05
C LEU A 119 -1.07 22.14 3.58
N GLY A 120 -1.19 22.89 4.68
CA GLY A 120 -2.48 23.17 5.32
C GLY A 120 -3.05 22.01 6.14
N VAL A 121 -2.25 20.97 6.41
CA VAL A 121 -2.64 19.86 7.29
C VAL A 121 -2.70 20.36 8.72
N ARG A 122 -3.87 20.25 9.35
CA ARG A 122 -4.13 20.83 10.68
C ARG A 122 -4.08 19.77 11.78
N PRO A 123 -3.02 19.74 12.62
CA PRO A 123 -2.91 18.78 13.71
C PRO A 123 -3.90 19.06 14.86
N GLU A 124 -4.56 20.22 14.86
CA GLU A 124 -5.49 20.63 15.92
C GLU A 124 -6.85 19.90 15.85
N LYS A 125 -7.13 19.22 14.74
CA LYS A 125 -8.33 18.38 14.60
C LYS A 125 -7.98 16.98 15.13
N PRO A 126 -8.67 16.47 16.17
CA PRO A 126 -8.36 15.15 16.73
C PRO A 126 -8.59 14.06 15.68
N VAL A 127 -7.56 13.24 15.41
CA VAL A 127 -7.67 12.04 14.58
C VAL A 127 -8.33 10.93 15.42
N ARG A 128 -9.45 10.38 14.94
CA ARG A 128 -10.04 9.18 15.57
C ARG A 128 -9.33 7.95 15.02
N LEU A 129 -8.57 7.27 15.88
CA LEU A 129 -8.06 5.93 15.62
C LEU A 129 -9.19 4.95 15.96
N VAL A 130 -9.61 4.13 14.98
CA VAL A 130 -10.62 3.07 15.13
C VAL A 130 -9.97 1.71 15.11
#